data_AF-A0A6P2E2T0-F1
#
_entry.id   AF-A0A6P2E2T0-F1
#
_cell.length_a   1.000
_cell.length_b   1.000
_cell.length_c   1.000
_cell.angle_alpha   90.00
_cell.angle_beta   90.00
_cell.angle_gamma   90.00
#
_symmetry.space_group_name_H-M   'P 1'
#
loop_
_entity.id
_entity.type
_entity.pdbx_description
1 polymer ?
#
loop_
_entity_poly.entity_id
_entity_poly.type
_entity_poly.pdbx_seq_one_letter_code
_entity_poly.pdbx_strand_id
1 'polypeptide(L)'
;MRHLQDQHVLILGLGASGLAMARWCARHGAKVTVADTREAPPQLEALRAGLPDAVFVGGPLSAALIEGTAVRAVYRSPGLSPASIAVVVEAAKAVGLPVGSELDLFARALADLRVPERTEEPAPPARPETNAALEALQPDGAPESSVMPQAEETAAANDPQLAAEAEAEAEAEASPEPEPVEDDDDAEAPTPVPVPVPPARKGYGPAVLAVTGTNGKTTVTALTGQLVARAGKTVAVAGNIGPTLLDTLAAHIDAGTLPEVWVLELSSFQLDGVQDFEPTAATVLNVTQDHLDWHGDMAAYAAAKTRIFGSKSIVVLNREDDLVMAMKPPQVKLARGQSPRPVVTFGAGMPLRPGDYGIERVHGMAWLVRALEADETQKRKRGAAVEEEEIHIQRLIPADALRIRGRHNALNALAALALATAAGCQLGPMLYGLREYRGEPHRVEPVTIVDEVEFFDDSKGTNVGATVAALGGLGEERRVVVILGGDGKGQDFAPLAEPVRQYARAVVLIGRDAPLIEAALASTGVPLLHAASMEEAVKAAAGRAHPGNAVLLSPACASFDMFKDYAHRAAVFCEAVQDWAESPREAGLDADLPNGAVL
;
A
#
# COMPACT_ATOMS: atom_id res chain seq x y z
N MET A 1 -10.08 3.71 -23.06
CA MET A 1 -10.78 4.80 -22.35
C MET A 1 -11.59 5.71 -23.29
N ARG A 2 -12.56 5.15 -24.03
CA ARG A 2 -13.44 5.94 -24.91
C ARG A 2 -14.46 6.80 -24.16
N HIS A 3 -14.72 6.48 -22.90
CA HIS A 3 -15.72 7.17 -22.08
C HIS A 3 -15.32 8.59 -21.67
N LEU A 4 -14.04 8.97 -21.81
CA LEU A 4 -13.55 10.33 -21.52
C LEU A 4 -13.38 11.18 -22.79
N GLN A 5 -13.29 10.53 -23.96
CA GLN A 5 -13.07 11.20 -25.23
C GLN A 5 -14.19 12.21 -25.49
N ASP A 6 -13.80 13.46 -25.77
CA ASP A 6 -14.67 14.60 -26.05
C ASP A 6 -15.67 14.95 -24.93
N GLN A 7 -15.52 14.36 -23.73
CA GLN A 7 -16.32 14.71 -22.56
C GLN A 7 -15.78 15.95 -21.87
N HIS A 8 -16.67 16.74 -21.27
CA HIS A 8 -16.27 17.80 -20.34
C HIS A 8 -16.30 17.25 -18.92
N VAL A 9 -15.12 17.18 -18.28
CA VAL A 9 -14.93 16.64 -16.95
C VAL A 9 -14.66 17.76 -15.95
N LEU A 10 -15.39 17.75 -14.85
CA LEU A 10 -15.15 18.61 -13.69
C LEU A 10 -14.34 17.85 -12.64
N ILE A 11 -13.25 18.44 -12.16
CA ILE A 11 -12.43 17.92 -11.07
C ILE A 11 -12.56 18.86 -9.87
N LEU A 12 -12.92 18.30 -8.73
CA LEU A 12 -13.04 19.03 -7.47
C LEU A 12 -11.77 18.85 -6.63
N GLY A 13 -11.07 19.95 -6.39
CA GLY A 13 -9.88 20.03 -5.56
C GLY A 13 -8.58 19.82 -6.34
N LEU A 14 -7.68 20.80 -6.30
CA LEU A 14 -6.39 20.81 -6.98
C LEU A 14 -5.24 20.50 -6.00
N GLY A 15 -5.27 19.27 -5.48
CA GLY A 15 -4.12 18.63 -4.80
C GLY A 15 -3.34 17.73 -5.76
N ALA A 16 -2.46 16.87 -5.24
CA ALA A 16 -1.71 15.90 -6.05
C ALA A 16 -2.64 14.98 -6.85
N SER A 17 -3.62 14.33 -6.21
CA SER A 17 -4.65 13.52 -6.88
C SER A 17 -5.48 14.33 -7.88
N GLY A 18 -5.80 15.58 -7.56
CA GLY A 18 -6.55 16.48 -8.45
C GLY A 18 -5.81 16.74 -9.77
N LEU A 19 -4.53 17.05 -9.68
CA LEU A 19 -3.66 17.25 -10.84
C LEU A 19 -3.49 15.94 -11.63
N ALA A 20 -3.30 14.81 -10.96
CA ALA A 20 -3.18 13.51 -11.60
C ALA A 20 -4.44 13.15 -12.42
N MET A 21 -5.63 13.34 -11.84
CA MET A 21 -6.90 13.18 -12.56
C MET A 21 -7.04 14.15 -13.73
N ALA A 22 -6.59 15.40 -13.59
CA ALA A 22 -6.66 16.39 -14.67
C ALA A 22 -5.81 15.97 -15.87
N ARG A 23 -4.56 15.56 -15.61
CA ARG A 23 -3.64 15.04 -16.62
C ARG A 23 -4.19 13.79 -17.28
N TRP A 24 -4.72 12.87 -16.48
CA TRP A 24 -5.30 11.64 -16.98
C TRP A 24 -6.51 11.87 -17.90
N CYS A 25 -7.45 12.71 -17.48
CA CYS A 25 -8.63 13.04 -18.27
C CYS A 25 -8.24 13.74 -19.58
N ALA A 26 -7.34 14.74 -19.52
CA ALA A 26 -6.87 15.45 -20.71
C ALA A 26 -6.11 14.51 -21.67
N ARG A 27 -5.28 13.61 -21.15
CA ARG A 27 -4.59 12.56 -21.94
C ARG A 27 -5.56 11.69 -22.74
N HIS A 28 -6.78 11.50 -22.23
CA HIS A 28 -7.85 10.74 -22.89
C HIS A 28 -8.88 11.62 -23.62
N GLY A 29 -8.48 12.83 -24.03
CA GLY A 29 -9.27 13.69 -24.91
C GLY A 29 -10.42 14.43 -24.21
N ALA A 30 -10.46 14.45 -22.87
CA ALA A 30 -11.46 15.22 -22.16
C ALA A 30 -11.12 16.71 -22.12
N LYS A 31 -12.14 17.56 -22.17
CA LYS A 31 -12.06 18.97 -21.77
C LYS A 31 -12.11 19.03 -20.25
N VAL A 32 -11.14 19.65 -19.60
CA VAL A 32 -11.01 19.61 -18.14
C VAL A 32 -11.31 20.99 -17.53
N THR A 33 -12.18 20.99 -16.52
CA THR A 33 -12.31 22.10 -15.58
C THR A 33 -11.92 21.62 -14.19
N VAL A 34 -11.08 22.37 -13.50
CA VAL A 34 -10.70 22.11 -12.11
C VAL A 34 -11.24 23.22 -11.22
N ALA A 35 -12.03 22.87 -10.21
CA ALA A 35 -12.57 23.80 -9.23
C ALA A 35 -11.94 23.55 -7.86
N ASP A 36 -11.51 24.61 -7.16
CA ASP A 36 -10.95 24.52 -5.81
C ASP A 36 -11.45 25.69 -4.96
N THR A 37 -11.69 25.44 -3.67
CA THR A 37 -12.14 26.48 -2.73
C THR A 37 -11.09 27.57 -2.51
N ARG A 38 -9.82 27.27 -2.78
CA ARG A 38 -8.70 28.20 -2.70
C ARG A 38 -8.51 28.92 -4.04
N GLU A 39 -8.18 30.20 -3.98
CA GLU A 39 -7.81 30.99 -5.17
C GLU A 39 -6.44 30.59 -5.75
N ALA A 40 -5.53 30.15 -4.88
CA ALA A 40 -4.18 29.73 -5.25
C ALA A 40 -3.80 28.39 -4.58
N PRO A 41 -4.37 27.26 -5.03
CA PRO A 41 -3.99 25.95 -4.52
C PRO A 41 -2.56 25.58 -4.96
N PRO A 42 -1.85 24.70 -4.21
CA PRO A 42 -0.43 24.44 -4.43
C PRO A 42 -0.05 23.93 -5.83
N GLN A 43 -0.99 23.26 -6.51
CA GLN A 43 -0.76 22.65 -7.83
C GLN A 43 -1.25 23.52 -9.01
N LEU A 44 -1.65 24.78 -8.77
CA LEU A 44 -2.19 25.65 -9.82
C LEU A 44 -1.16 25.97 -10.91
N GLU A 45 0.08 26.26 -10.52
CA GLU A 45 1.15 26.54 -11.50
C GLU A 45 1.46 25.29 -12.35
N ALA A 46 1.53 24.12 -11.70
CA ALA A 46 1.75 22.85 -12.39
C ALA A 46 0.59 22.49 -13.34
N LEU A 47 -0.66 22.82 -12.98
CA LEU A 47 -1.82 22.66 -13.86
C LEU A 47 -1.69 23.56 -15.10
N ARG A 48 -1.41 24.85 -14.92
CA ARG A 48 -1.29 25.82 -16.02
C ARG A 48 -0.13 25.49 -16.96
N ALA A 49 0.99 25.03 -16.42
CA ALA A 49 2.15 24.64 -17.21
C ALA A 49 1.91 23.33 -18.00
N GLY A 50 1.27 22.33 -17.37
CA GLY A 50 1.08 21.01 -17.98
C GLY A 50 -0.18 20.88 -18.84
N LEU A 51 -1.22 21.68 -18.59
CA LEU A 51 -2.53 21.62 -19.24
C LEU A 51 -3.05 23.05 -19.50
N PRO A 52 -2.50 23.77 -20.50
CA PRO A 52 -2.88 25.16 -20.75
C PRO A 52 -4.36 25.35 -21.14
N ASP A 53 -4.99 24.32 -21.71
CA ASP A 53 -6.40 24.32 -22.09
C ASP A 53 -7.35 23.99 -20.92
N ALA A 54 -6.83 23.57 -19.77
CA ALA A 54 -7.65 23.29 -18.60
C ALA A 54 -8.14 24.60 -17.96
N VAL A 55 -9.44 24.67 -17.67
CA VAL A 55 -10.03 25.83 -16.99
C VAL A 55 -9.92 25.66 -15.48
N PHE A 56 -9.37 26.66 -14.78
CA PHE A 56 -9.36 26.69 -13.32
C PHE A 56 -10.42 27.65 -12.79
N VAL A 57 -11.17 27.22 -11.78
CA VAL A 57 -12.18 28.02 -11.06
C VAL A 57 -11.84 28.04 -9.57
N GLY A 58 -11.42 29.19 -9.06
CA GLY A 58 -11.18 29.43 -7.65
C GLY A 58 -12.44 29.90 -6.91
N GLY A 59 -12.50 29.63 -5.62
CA GLY A 59 -13.53 30.15 -4.71
C GLY A 59 -14.63 29.15 -4.34
N PRO A 60 -15.72 29.61 -3.68
CA PRO A 60 -16.75 28.73 -3.15
C PRO A 60 -17.37 27.82 -4.21
N LEU A 61 -17.48 26.53 -3.90
CA LEU A 61 -18.13 25.56 -4.78
C LEU A 61 -19.65 25.77 -4.77
N SER A 62 -20.28 25.71 -5.95
CA SER A 62 -21.72 25.91 -6.11
C SER A 62 -22.30 25.06 -7.23
N ALA A 63 -23.64 24.92 -7.26
CA ALA A 63 -24.35 24.16 -8.28
C ALA A 63 -24.14 24.71 -9.71
N ALA A 64 -23.76 25.98 -9.86
CA ALA A 64 -23.45 26.62 -11.14
C ALA A 64 -22.24 25.97 -11.87
N LEU A 65 -21.43 25.17 -11.17
CA LEU A 65 -20.39 24.35 -11.80
C LEU A 65 -20.97 23.19 -12.63
N ILE A 66 -22.24 22.86 -12.42
CA ILE A 66 -22.97 21.78 -13.10
C ILE A 66 -24.12 22.34 -13.94
N GLU A 67 -25.01 23.11 -13.31
CA GLU A 67 -26.24 23.60 -13.91
C GLU A 67 -25.97 24.50 -15.12
N GLY A 68 -26.56 24.16 -16.26
CA GLY A 68 -26.38 24.92 -17.51
C GLY A 68 -24.99 24.81 -18.15
N THR A 69 -24.12 23.94 -17.64
CA THR A 69 -22.79 23.70 -18.20
C THR A 69 -22.75 22.48 -19.13
N ALA A 70 -21.64 22.30 -19.83
CA ALA A 70 -21.40 21.13 -20.68
C ALA A 70 -20.84 19.91 -19.91
N VAL A 71 -20.63 20.02 -18.58
CA VAL A 71 -20.01 18.97 -17.74
C VAL A 71 -20.80 17.66 -17.82
N ARG A 72 -20.08 16.54 -17.97
CA ARG A 72 -20.61 15.18 -18.11
C ARG A 72 -20.07 14.18 -17.11
N ALA A 73 -19.05 14.54 -16.32
CA ALA A 73 -18.57 13.72 -15.21
C ALA A 73 -17.93 14.61 -14.14
N VAL A 74 -18.01 14.18 -12.89
CA VAL A 74 -17.38 14.86 -11.75
C VAL A 74 -16.44 13.89 -11.05
N TYR A 75 -15.18 14.29 -10.85
CA TYR A 75 -14.23 13.55 -10.03
C TYR A 75 -13.75 14.38 -8.86
N ARG A 76 -13.69 13.79 -7.67
CA ARG A 76 -13.30 14.50 -6.44
C ARG A 76 -11.95 14.02 -5.91
N SER A 77 -11.16 14.99 -5.45
CA SER A 77 -9.97 14.71 -4.65
C SER A 77 -10.37 14.22 -3.26
N PRO A 78 -9.69 13.19 -2.69
CA PRO A 78 -10.06 12.61 -1.40
C PRO A 78 -9.95 13.59 -0.22
N GLY A 79 -9.15 14.65 -0.32
CA GLY A 79 -8.97 15.62 0.76
C GLY A 79 -10.15 16.56 0.99
N LEU A 80 -11.16 16.58 0.10
CA LEU A 80 -12.34 17.43 0.25
C LEU A 80 -13.37 16.76 1.18
N SER A 81 -13.88 17.50 2.17
CA SER A 81 -14.94 17.00 3.03
C SER A 81 -16.24 16.81 2.26
N PRO A 82 -17.08 15.79 2.57
CA PRO A 82 -18.34 15.57 1.89
C PRO A 82 -19.23 16.81 1.95
N ALA A 83 -19.23 17.50 3.09
CA ALA A 83 -19.96 18.75 3.28
C ALA A 83 -19.49 19.85 2.31
N SER A 84 -18.18 19.99 2.07
CA SER A 84 -17.64 21.04 1.19
C SER A 84 -18.03 20.87 -0.28
N ILE A 85 -18.26 19.64 -0.74
CA ILE A 85 -18.61 19.33 -2.13
C ILE A 85 -20.09 18.97 -2.33
N ALA A 86 -20.86 18.85 -1.24
CA ALA A 86 -22.24 18.35 -1.26
C ALA A 86 -23.10 19.07 -2.29
N VAL A 87 -23.02 20.41 -2.35
CA VAL A 87 -23.79 21.21 -3.31
C VAL A 87 -23.53 20.83 -4.77
N VAL A 88 -22.27 20.53 -5.13
CA VAL A 88 -21.90 20.14 -6.49
C VAL A 88 -22.26 18.69 -6.76
N VAL A 89 -22.01 17.81 -5.78
CA VAL A 89 -22.30 16.37 -5.90
C VAL A 89 -23.80 16.12 -6.02
N GLU A 90 -24.62 16.81 -5.24
CA GLU A 90 -26.08 16.69 -5.32
C GLU A 90 -26.63 17.28 -6.63
N ALA A 91 -26.09 18.40 -7.12
CA ALA A 91 -26.43 18.92 -8.44
C ALA A 91 -26.08 17.92 -9.55
N ALA A 92 -24.89 17.30 -9.50
CA ALA A 92 -24.46 16.28 -10.45
C ALA A 92 -25.38 15.04 -10.42
N LYS A 93 -25.74 14.56 -9.23
CA LYS A 93 -26.68 13.44 -9.07
C LYS A 93 -28.08 13.77 -9.59
N ALA A 94 -28.57 14.98 -9.36
CA ALA A 94 -29.91 15.41 -9.79
C ALA A 94 -30.08 15.37 -11.32
N VAL A 95 -28.99 15.57 -12.08
CA VAL A 95 -28.97 15.45 -13.55
C VAL A 95 -28.37 14.13 -14.05
N GLY A 96 -28.14 13.16 -13.16
CA GLY A 96 -27.69 11.80 -13.50
C GLY A 96 -26.23 11.70 -13.95
N LEU A 97 -25.37 12.65 -13.57
CA LEU A 97 -23.95 12.62 -13.93
C LEU A 97 -23.18 11.62 -13.05
N PRO A 98 -22.21 10.88 -13.63
CA PRO A 98 -21.31 10.05 -12.85
C PRO A 98 -20.43 10.92 -11.94
N VAL A 99 -20.36 10.52 -10.68
CA VAL A 99 -19.46 11.10 -9.68
C VAL A 99 -18.49 10.00 -9.24
N GLY A 100 -17.18 10.28 -9.28
CA GLY A 100 -16.16 9.33 -8.87
C GLY A 100 -14.93 10.01 -8.26
N SER A 101 -13.86 9.25 -8.16
CA SER A 101 -12.57 9.65 -7.60
C SER A 101 -11.41 9.16 -8.49
N GLU A 102 -10.19 9.45 -8.05
CA GLU A 102 -8.98 8.93 -8.67
C GLU A 102 -8.96 7.39 -8.70
N LEU A 103 -9.45 6.74 -7.64
CA LEU A 103 -9.48 5.28 -7.54
C LEU A 103 -10.45 4.67 -8.55
N ASP A 104 -11.59 5.31 -8.83
CA ASP A 104 -12.55 4.87 -9.84
C ASP A 104 -11.94 4.96 -11.25
N LEU A 105 -11.22 6.06 -11.55
CA LEU A 105 -10.50 6.23 -12.81
C LEU A 105 -9.40 5.18 -12.98
N PHE A 106 -8.62 4.91 -11.93
CA PHE A 106 -7.58 3.88 -11.94
C PHE A 106 -8.17 2.48 -12.16
N ALA A 107 -9.25 2.12 -11.45
CA ALA A 107 -9.93 0.83 -11.59
C ALA A 107 -10.45 0.62 -13.02
N ARG A 108 -11.08 1.65 -13.60
CA ARG A 108 -11.58 1.65 -14.98
C ARG A 108 -10.44 1.54 -15.99
N ALA A 109 -9.32 2.20 -15.74
CA ALA A 109 -8.14 2.11 -16.59
C ALA A 109 -7.58 0.69 -16.65
N LEU A 110 -7.45 0.02 -15.50
CA LEU A 110 -7.02 -1.38 -15.47
C LEU A 110 -8.01 -2.30 -16.18
N ALA A 111 -9.32 -2.05 -16.04
CA ALA A 111 -10.34 -2.81 -16.75
C ALA A 111 -10.25 -2.64 -18.27
N ASP A 112 -9.99 -1.41 -18.74
CA ASP A 112 -9.80 -1.13 -20.17
C ASP A 112 -8.55 -1.83 -20.73
N LEU A 113 -7.44 -1.84 -19.99
CA LEU A 113 -6.20 -2.50 -20.40
C LEU A 113 -6.32 -4.04 -20.48
N ARG A 114 -7.30 -4.64 -19.80
CA ARG A 114 -7.61 -6.09 -19.90
C ARG A 114 -8.23 -6.46 -21.25
N VAL A 115 -8.83 -5.53 -21.96
CA VAL A 115 -9.43 -5.79 -23.26
C VAL A 115 -8.32 -5.67 -24.31
N PRO A 116 -7.99 -6.72 -25.08
CA PRO A 116 -7.05 -6.59 -26.18
C PRO A 116 -7.54 -5.51 -27.13
N GLU A 117 -6.65 -4.63 -27.61
CA GLU A 117 -7.01 -3.73 -28.70
C GLU A 117 -7.51 -4.58 -29.87
N ARG A 118 -8.75 -4.34 -30.32
CA ARG A 118 -9.20 -4.90 -31.59
C ARG A 118 -8.30 -4.27 -32.65
N THR A 119 -7.43 -5.07 -33.25
CA THR A 119 -6.84 -4.71 -34.54
C THR A 119 -7.99 -4.36 -35.45
N GLU A 120 -8.06 -3.11 -35.92
CA GLU A 120 -8.93 -2.77 -37.04
C GLU A 120 -8.59 -3.76 -38.15
N GLU A 121 -9.55 -4.61 -38.52
CA GLU A 121 -9.42 -5.41 -39.73
C GLU A 121 -9.14 -4.43 -40.86
N PRO A 122 -8.09 -4.65 -41.68
CA PRO A 122 -7.86 -3.80 -42.83
C PRO A 122 -9.14 -3.80 -43.65
N ALA A 123 -9.62 -2.60 -43.98
CA ALA A 123 -10.83 -2.42 -44.77
C ALA A 123 -10.82 -3.40 -45.95
N PRO A 124 -11.91 -4.15 -46.19
CA PRO A 124 -11.93 -5.13 -47.27
C PRO A 124 -11.51 -4.43 -48.56
N PRO A 125 -10.60 -5.02 -49.36
CA PRO A 125 -10.10 -4.38 -50.56
C PRO A 125 -11.30 -3.96 -51.42
N ALA A 126 -11.25 -2.71 -51.90
CA ALA A 126 -12.30 -2.16 -52.74
C ALA A 126 -12.60 -3.15 -53.87
N ARG A 127 -13.89 -3.50 -54.02
CA ARG A 127 -14.35 -4.41 -55.07
C ARG A 127 -13.88 -3.85 -56.42
N PRO A 128 -13.17 -4.63 -57.26
CA PRO A 128 -12.93 -4.20 -58.62
C PRO A 128 -14.28 -4.16 -59.36
N GLU A 129 -14.50 -3.07 -60.05
CA GLU A 129 -15.68 -2.87 -60.89
C GLU A 129 -15.77 -3.95 -61.97
N THR A 130 -17.03 -4.28 -62.27
CA THR A 130 -17.55 -5.35 -63.13
C THR A 130 -16.82 -5.61 -64.44
N ASN A 131 -16.72 -6.89 -64.80
CA ASN A 131 -16.96 -7.30 -66.18
C ASN A 131 -17.79 -8.59 -66.22
N ALA A 132 -18.89 -8.55 -66.97
CA ALA A 132 -19.86 -9.63 -67.09
C ALA A 132 -19.45 -10.64 -68.16
N ALA A 133 -19.58 -11.93 -67.89
CA ALA A 133 -19.93 -12.97 -68.86
C ALA A 133 -20.26 -14.32 -68.18
N LEU A 134 -21.54 -14.71 -68.28
CA LEU A 134 -22.11 -16.00 -68.73
C LEU A 134 -21.57 -17.37 -68.25
N GLU A 135 -22.57 -18.26 -68.04
CA GLU A 135 -22.55 -19.75 -67.99
C GLU A 135 -22.16 -20.42 -66.64
N ALA A 136 -22.75 -21.52 -66.16
CA ALA A 136 -23.99 -22.27 -66.40
C ALA A 136 -24.12 -23.34 -65.27
N LEU A 137 -25.36 -23.77 -64.96
CA LEU A 137 -25.81 -25.10 -64.50
C LEU A 137 -25.14 -25.84 -63.30
N GLN A 138 -25.87 -25.88 -62.16
CA GLN A 138 -26.32 -27.02 -61.28
C GLN A 138 -25.63 -28.42 -61.30
N PRO A 139 -25.90 -29.34 -60.33
CA PRO A 139 -25.89 -29.28 -58.86
C PRO A 139 -25.28 -30.57 -58.20
N ASP A 140 -25.55 -30.76 -56.90
CA ASP A 140 -25.62 -32.02 -56.12
C ASP A 140 -24.41 -32.57 -55.33
N GLY A 141 -24.71 -32.92 -54.07
CA GLY A 141 -24.24 -34.17 -53.47
C GLY A 141 -23.36 -34.07 -52.21
N ALA A 142 -23.98 -34.01 -51.03
CA ALA A 142 -23.48 -34.71 -49.84
C ALA A 142 -23.79 -36.23 -49.98
N PRO A 143 -23.36 -37.17 -49.10
CA PRO A 143 -22.65 -36.99 -47.83
C PRO A 143 -21.57 -38.07 -47.50
N GLU A 144 -21.06 -38.00 -46.27
CA GLU A 144 -20.78 -39.12 -45.36
C GLU A 144 -19.43 -39.86 -45.33
N SER A 145 -18.90 -39.85 -44.10
CA SER A 145 -18.41 -40.99 -43.30
C SER A 145 -16.91 -41.29 -43.26
N SER A 146 -16.41 -41.18 -42.02
CA SER A 146 -15.55 -42.09 -41.26
C SER A 146 -14.46 -42.88 -42.00
N VAL A 147 -13.26 -42.89 -41.41
CA VAL A 147 -12.67 -44.08 -40.76
C VAL A 147 -11.23 -43.73 -40.33
N MET A 148 -10.91 -43.96 -39.05
CA MET A 148 -9.54 -44.05 -38.54
C MET A 148 -8.87 -45.31 -39.10
N PRO A 149 -7.53 -45.39 -39.06
CA PRO A 149 -7.00 -46.33 -38.08
C PRO A 149 -5.79 -45.82 -37.30
N GLN A 150 -5.63 -46.47 -36.16
CA GLN A 150 -4.52 -46.42 -35.21
C GLN A 150 -3.31 -47.25 -35.67
N ALA A 151 -2.29 -47.23 -34.81
CA ALA A 151 -1.16 -48.15 -34.65
C ALA A 151 0.10 -47.75 -35.45
N GLU A 152 1.32 -47.82 -34.92
CA GLU A 152 1.83 -48.49 -33.71
C GLU A 152 3.24 -47.97 -33.37
N GLU A 153 3.62 -48.17 -32.11
CA GLU A 153 4.94 -47.95 -31.51
C GLU A 153 6.08 -48.70 -32.21
N THR A 154 7.32 -48.21 -32.03
CA THR A 154 8.46 -49.07 -31.64
C THR A 154 9.51 -48.24 -30.90
N ALA A 155 10.23 -48.93 -30.04
CA ALA A 155 10.88 -48.42 -28.84
C ALA A 155 12.42 -48.39 -28.92
N ALA A 156 12.99 -47.76 -27.88
CA ALA A 156 14.27 -48.08 -27.22
C ALA A 156 15.57 -47.77 -27.98
N ALA A 157 16.74 -47.56 -27.35
CA ALA A 157 17.18 -47.12 -26.03
C ALA A 157 18.73 -47.16 -26.05
N ASN A 158 19.36 -46.45 -25.12
CA ASN A 158 20.72 -46.62 -24.56
C ASN A 158 21.95 -46.04 -25.30
N ASP A 159 22.47 -44.92 -24.74
CA ASP A 159 23.70 -44.79 -23.89
C ASP A 159 25.04 -45.46 -24.32
N PRO A 160 26.24 -45.10 -23.77
CA PRO A 160 26.64 -43.92 -22.98
C PRO A 160 28.06 -43.34 -23.25
N GLN A 161 28.31 -42.16 -22.65
CA GLN A 161 29.49 -41.70 -21.87
C GLN A 161 30.97 -41.74 -22.34
N LEU A 162 31.64 -40.61 -22.00
CA LEU A 162 32.87 -40.39 -21.17
C LEU A 162 33.75 -39.29 -21.81
N ALA A 163 34.49 -38.39 -21.15
CA ALA A 163 34.53 -37.73 -19.84
C ALA A 163 35.90 -36.97 -19.79
N ALA A 164 36.01 -35.97 -18.89
CA ALA A 164 37.23 -35.41 -18.28
C ALA A 164 38.09 -34.43 -19.13
N GLU A 165 38.77 -33.39 -18.62
CA GLU A 165 38.93 -32.77 -17.28
C GLU A 165 39.76 -31.46 -17.43
N ALA A 166 39.70 -30.62 -16.39
CA ALA A 166 40.74 -29.71 -15.82
C ALA A 166 41.11 -28.34 -16.46
N GLU A 167 40.73 -27.29 -15.71
CA GLU A 167 41.53 -26.18 -15.13
C GLU A 167 42.79 -25.65 -15.85
N ALA A 168 42.86 -24.32 -16.08
CA ALA A 168 43.67 -23.38 -15.30
C ALA A 168 43.95 -22.04 -16.04
N GLU A 169 44.03 -20.98 -15.23
CA GLU A 169 44.85 -19.76 -15.41
C GLU A 169 44.41 -18.60 -16.33
N ALA A 170 45.01 -17.46 -16.01
CA ALA A 170 44.47 -16.12 -15.97
C ALA A 170 45.14 -15.18 -16.99
N GLU A 171 44.91 -13.86 -16.81
CA GLU A 171 45.48 -12.69 -17.52
C GLU A 171 44.69 -12.29 -18.78
N ALA A 172 43.95 -11.17 -18.80
CA ALA A 172 44.31 -9.75 -18.67
C ALA A 172 45.04 -9.19 -19.90
N GLU A 173 44.64 -7.97 -20.28
CA GLU A 173 45.11 -7.17 -21.44
C GLU A 173 44.49 -7.60 -22.78
N ALA A 174 44.13 -6.72 -23.71
CA ALA A 174 43.99 -5.27 -23.79
C ALA A 174 43.42 -5.02 -25.21
N SER A 175 42.48 -4.10 -25.36
CA SER A 175 41.94 -3.75 -26.68
C SER A 175 43.02 -3.16 -27.59
N PRO A 176 43.07 -3.51 -28.89
CA PRO A 176 43.53 -2.61 -29.92
C PRO A 176 42.34 -1.94 -30.63
N GLU A 177 42.54 -0.65 -30.90
CA GLU A 177 41.72 0.22 -31.75
C GLU A 177 41.65 -0.29 -33.21
N PRO A 178 40.66 0.18 -34.00
CA PRO A 178 40.31 -0.44 -35.28
C PRO A 178 41.15 0.13 -36.44
N GLU A 179 41.46 -0.74 -37.40
CA GLU A 179 41.98 -0.39 -38.74
C GLU A 179 40.89 -0.65 -39.81
N PRO A 180 41.00 -0.02 -40.99
CA PRO A 180 39.86 0.60 -41.68
C PRO A 180 39.11 -0.34 -42.63
N VAL A 181 37.91 0.14 -42.96
CA VAL A 181 36.93 -0.45 -43.87
C VAL A 181 37.47 -0.46 -45.30
N GLU A 182 37.43 -1.63 -45.94
CA GLU A 182 37.46 -1.77 -47.39
C GLU A 182 36.03 -2.15 -47.86
N ASP A 183 35.50 -1.30 -48.74
CA ASP A 183 34.25 -1.53 -49.47
C ASP A 183 34.44 -2.66 -50.49
N ASP A 184 33.57 -3.68 -50.42
CA ASP A 184 33.35 -4.61 -51.53
C ASP A 184 31.83 -4.71 -51.78
N ASP A 185 31.39 -4.04 -52.84
CA ASP A 185 30.07 -4.11 -53.45
C ASP A 185 29.97 -5.43 -54.22
N ASP A 186 29.17 -6.39 -53.72
CA ASP A 186 28.30 -7.29 -54.50
C ASP A 186 27.81 -8.46 -53.61
N ALA A 187 26.64 -8.30 -53.00
CA ALA A 187 25.87 -9.43 -52.45
C ALA A 187 24.36 -9.16 -52.55
N GLU A 188 23.64 -10.11 -53.16
CA GLU A 188 22.20 -10.10 -53.35
C GLU A 188 21.43 -9.74 -52.07
N ALA A 189 20.43 -8.87 -52.19
CA ALA A 189 19.55 -8.49 -51.10
C ALA A 189 18.87 -9.74 -50.49
N PRO A 190 19.05 -10.02 -49.19
CA PRO A 190 18.36 -11.13 -48.56
C PRO A 190 16.86 -10.86 -48.55
N THR A 191 16.09 -11.86 -48.97
CA THR A 191 14.63 -11.87 -48.81
C THR A 191 14.29 -11.60 -47.33
N PRO A 192 13.33 -10.72 -47.03
CA PRO A 192 13.01 -10.40 -45.65
C PRO A 192 12.48 -11.65 -44.96
N VAL A 193 13.29 -12.18 -44.03
CA VAL A 193 12.85 -13.18 -43.06
C VAL A 193 11.63 -12.58 -42.36
N PRO A 194 10.46 -13.24 -42.37
CA PRO A 194 9.31 -12.73 -41.64
C PRO A 194 9.69 -12.61 -40.17
N VAL A 195 9.83 -11.36 -39.71
CA VAL A 195 9.95 -11.05 -38.29
C VAL A 195 8.75 -11.73 -37.62
N PRO A 196 8.96 -12.60 -36.62
CA PRO A 196 7.85 -13.22 -35.93
C PRO A 196 6.99 -12.10 -35.37
N VAL A 197 5.77 -11.99 -35.91
CA VAL A 197 4.75 -11.07 -35.43
C VAL A 197 4.63 -11.34 -33.93
N PRO A 198 4.88 -10.36 -33.04
CA PRO A 198 4.72 -10.57 -31.62
C PRO A 198 3.30 -11.10 -31.38
N PRO A 199 3.12 -12.12 -30.54
CA PRO A 199 1.80 -12.68 -30.29
C PRO A 199 0.86 -11.53 -29.91
N ALA A 200 -0.34 -11.51 -30.50
CA ALA A 200 -1.37 -10.53 -30.21
C ALA A 200 -1.44 -10.30 -28.69
N ARG A 201 -1.29 -9.04 -28.25
CA ARG A 201 -1.20 -8.69 -26.82
C ARG A 201 -2.35 -9.36 -26.08
N LYS A 202 -2.02 -10.36 -25.24
CA LYS A 202 -2.94 -10.84 -24.21
C LYS A 202 -3.30 -9.63 -23.35
N GLY A 203 -4.59 -9.45 -23.08
CA GLY A 203 -5.06 -8.35 -22.25
C GLY A 203 -4.31 -8.29 -20.92
N TYR A 204 -3.99 -7.08 -20.45
CA TYR A 204 -3.22 -6.87 -19.23
C TYR A 204 -4.06 -7.20 -17.99
N GLY A 205 -3.76 -8.31 -17.31
CA GLY A 205 -4.47 -8.79 -16.14
C GLY A 205 -3.60 -8.82 -14.88
N PRO A 206 -3.27 -7.68 -14.26
CA PRO A 206 -2.42 -7.67 -13.08
C PRO A 206 -3.17 -8.13 -11.83
N ALA A 207 -2.42 -8.60 -10.83
CA ALA A 207 -2.92 -8.72 -9.47
C ALA A 207 -2.98 -7.33 -8.81
N VAL A 208 -4.04 -7.05 -8.05
CA VAL A 208 -4.21 -5.80 -7.31
C VAL A 208 -4.35 -6.12 -5.83
N LEU A 209 -3.39 -5.69 -5.02
CA LEU A 209 -3.35 -5.86 -3.57
C LEU A 209 -3.67 -4.52 -2.92
N ALA A 210 -4.70 -4.45 -2.10
CA ALA A 210 -5.16 -3.20 -1.50
C ALA A 210 -5.03 -3.21 0.03
N VAL A 211 -4.46 -2.15 0.60
CA VAL A 211 -4.20 -2.03 2.03
C VAL A 211 -4.87 -0.78 2.58
N THR A 212 -5.72 -0.94 3.60
CA THR A 212 -6.19 0.17 4.44
C THR A 212 -6.16 -0.20 5.92
N GLY A 213 -6.48 0.77 6.76
CA GLY A 213 -6.45 0.67 8.23
C GLY A 213 -6.26 2.05 8.84
N THR A 214 -6.40 2.18 10.16
CA THR A 214 -5.96 3.41 10.84
C THR A 214 -4.43 3.45 10.85
N ASN A 215 -3.79 2.36 11.29
CA ASN A 215 -2.34 2.24 11.45
C ASN A 215 -1.74 1.08 10.64
N GLY A 216 -0.43 1.15 10.35
CA GLY A 216 0.33 0.10 9.67
C GLY A 216 0.25 0.08 8.14
N LYS A 217 -0.61 0.90 7.52
CA LYS A 217 -0.85 0.93 6.06
C LYS A 217 0.44 1.01 5.24
N THR A 218 1.29 2.00 5.51
CA THR A 218 2.52 2.25 4.76
C THR A 218 3.50 1.10 4.90
N THR A 219 3.70 0.63 6.14
CA THR A 219 4.58 -0.49 6.42
C THR A 219 4.13 -1.74 5.67
N VAL A 220 2.83 -2.09 5.73
CA VAL A 220 2.30 -3.27 5.03
C VAL A 220 2.36 -3.09 3.52
N THR A 221 2.08 -1.91 3.00
CA THR A 221 2.12 -1.64 1.55
C THR A 221 3.55 -1.76 1.02
N ALA A 222 4.52 -1.09 1.65
CA ALA A 222 5.92 -1.14 1.27
C ALA A 222 6.51 -2.55 1.44
N LEU A 223 6.24 -3.20 2.57
CA LEU A 223 6.66 -4.58 2.81
C LEU A 223 6.07 -5.52 1.75
N THR A 224 4.76 -5.45 1.47
CA THR A 224 4.13 -6.28 0.44
C THR A 224 4.78 -6.05 -0.93
N GLY A 225 5.07 -4.80 -1.30
CA GLY A 225 5.82 -4.48 -2.52
C GLY A 225 7.18 -5.16 -2.57
N GLN A 226 7.96 -5.07 -1.49
CA GLN A 226 9.26 -5.75 -1.38
C GLN A 226 9.12 -7.28 -1.46
N LEU A 227 8.12 -7.88 -0.80
CA LEU A 227 7.89 -9.33 -0.83
C LEU A 227 7.56 -9.81 -2.25
N VAL A 228 6.71 -9.08 -2.96
CA VAL A 228 6.35 -9.37 -4.35
C VAL A 228 7.56 -9.27 -5.28
N ALA A 229 8.37 -8.21 -5.15
CA ALA A 229 9.60 -8.04 -5.92
C ALA A 229 10.59 -9.19 -5.64
N ARG A 230 10.75 -9.60 -4.37
CA ARG A 230 11.61 -10.72 -3.97
C ARG A 230 11.10 -12.07 -4.44
N ALA A 231 9.80 -12.20 -4.65
CA ALA A 231 9.20 -13.37 -5.30
C ALA A 231 9.41 -13.38 -6.83
N GLY A 232 10.12 -12.40 -7.39
CA GLY A 232 10.48 -12.35 -8.81
C GLY A 232 9.41 -11.73 -9.72
N LYS A 233 8.39 -11.07 -9.14
CA LYS A 233 7.35 -10.39 -9.93
C LYS A 233 7.62 -8.90 -10.05
N THR A 234 7.28 -8.34 -11.20
CA THR A 234 7.25 -6.89 -11.38
C THR A 234 6.11 -6.27 -10.56
N VAL A 235 6.39 -5.18 -9.85
CA VAL A 235 5.45 -4.58 -8.90
C VAL A 235 5.52 -3.05 -8.94
N ALA A 236 4.36 -2.41 -8.83
CA ALA A 236 4.27 -0.97 -8.54
C ALA A 236 3.51 -0.73 -7.24
N VAL A 237 4.01 0.22 -6.45
CA VAL A 237 3.37 0.70 -5.22
C VAL A 237 2.83 2.10 -5.47
N ALA A 238 1.56 2.34 -5.13
CA ALA A 238 0.92 3.64 -5.36
C ALA A 238 -0.20 3.92 -4.35
N GLY A 239 -0.67 5.16 -4.31
CA GLY A 239 -1.86 5.56 -3.54
C GLY A 239 -1.62 6.73 -2.59
N ASN A 240 -2.04 6.57 -1.34
CA ASN A 240 -2.20 7.67 -0.37
C ASN A 240 -0.91 8.41 0.00
N ILE A 241 0.23 7.73 0.17
CA ILE A 241 1.52 8.37 0.56
C ILE A 241 2.39 8.72 -0.66
N GLY A 242 1.84 8.58 -1.86
CA GLY A 242 2.54 8.90 -3.10
C GLY A 242 3.49 7.78 -3.55
N PRO A 243 3.73 7.64 -4.86
CA PRO A 243 3.13 8.42 -5.95
C PRO A 243 1.61 8.16 -6.12
N THR A 244 0.92 9.09 -6.79
CA THR A 244 -0.54 9.01 -7.02
C THR A 244 -0.88 7.80 -7.89
N LEU A 245 -2.13 7.32 -7.87
CA LEU A 245 -2.53 6.12 -8.62
C LEU A 245 -2.40 6.36 -10.14
N LEU A 246 -2.90 7.50 -10.61
CA LEU A 246 -2.96 7.78 -12.05
C LEU A 246 -1.63 8.22 -12.63
N ASP A 247 -0.82 9.01 -11.91
CA ASP A 247 0.52 9.37 -12.42
C ASP A 247 1.40 8.11 -12.52
N THR A 248 1.33 7.20 -11.53
CA THR A 248 2.09 5.94 -11.55
C THR A 248 1.65 5.05 -12.71
N LEU A 249 0.33 4.92 -12.94
CA LEU A 249 -0.19 4.16 -14.07
C LEU A 249 0.24 4.77 -15.41
N ALA A 250 0.12 6.10 -15.57
CA ALA A 250 0.54 6.79 -16.78
C ALA A 250 2.02 6.56 -17.07
N ALA A 251 2.89 6.68 -16.06
CA ALA A 251 4.32 6.45 -16.21
C ALA A 251 4.65 5.02 -16.69
N HIS A 252 3.98 4.00 -16.15
CA HIS A 252 4.17 2.62 -16.60
C HIS A 252 3.59 2.35 -18.00
N ILE A 253 2.49 3.01 -18.38
CA ILE A 253 1.96 2.94 -19.74
C ILE A 253 2.96 3.54 -20.73
N ASP A 254 3.47 4.74 -20.43
CA ASP A 254 4.41 5.47 -21.29
C ASP A 254 5.73 4.73 -21.46
N ALA A 255 6.24 4.13 -20.37
CA ALA A 255 7.46 3.35 -20.39
C ALA A 255 7.29 1.92 -20.95
N GLY A 256 6.05 1.45 -21.15
CA GLY A 256 5.78 0.07 -21.54
C GLY A 256 6.16 -0.96 -20.45
N THR A 257 6.14 -0.56 -19.18
CA THR A 257 6.60 -1.35 -18.02
C THR A 257 5.47 -1.72 -17.06
N LEU A 258 4.27 -1.95 -17.59
CA LEU A 258 3.10 -2.34 -16.79
C LEU A 258 3.42 -3.56 -15.88
N PRO A 259 3.27 -3.43 -14.55
CA PRO A 259 3.70 -4.46 -13.60
C PRO A 259 2.70 -5.63 -13.51
N GLU A 260 3.18 -6.80 -13.12
CA GLU A 260 2.33 -7.95 -12.82
C GLU A 260 1.46 -7.73 -11.57
N VAL A 261 1.92 -6.89 -10.63
CA VAL A 261 1.25 -6.65 -9.36
C VAL A 261 1.19 -5.15 -9.02
N TRP A 262 0.03 -4.69 -8.58
CA TRP A 262 -0.14 -3.39 -7.92
C TRP A 262 -0.33 -3.57 -6.44
N VAL A 263 0.39 -2.80 -5.62
CA VAL A 263 0.15 -2.71 -4.18
C VAL A 263 -0.31 -1.29 -3.85
N LEU A 264 -1.56 -1.16 -3.41
CA LEU A 264 -2.23 0.12 -3.25
C LEU A 264 -2.43 0.45 -1.77
N GLU A 265 -1.85 1.57 -1.33
CA GLU A 265 -2.20 2.16 -0.03
C GLU A 265 -3.43 3.04 -0.19
N LEU A 266 -4.55 2.70 0.47
CA LEU A 266 -5.81 3.42 0.35
C LEU A 266 -6.26 4.01 1.69
N SER A 267 -6.56 5.31 1.69
CA SER A 267 -7.19 5.97 2.83
C SER A 267 -8.71 5.71 2.88
N SER A 268 -9.33 5.96 4.04
CA SER A 268 -10.80 5.96 4.16
C SER A 268 -11.45 7.00 3.25
N PHE A 269 -10.78 8.10 2.94
CA PHE A 269 -11.33 9.15 2.08
C PHE A 269 -11.37 8.73 0.61
N GLN A 270 -10.35 8.01 0.14
CA GLN A 270 -10.33 7.43 -1.21
C GLN A 270 -11.34 6.31 -1.38
N LEU A 271 -11.61 5.57 -0.30
CA LEU A 271 -12.59 4.48 -0.29
C LEU A 271 -14.03 4.98 -0.08
N ASP A 272 -14.21 6.19 0.43
CA ASP A 272 -15.53 6.78 0.56
C ASP A 272 -16.17 6.94 -0.82
N GLY A 273 -17.42 6.49 -0.96
CA GLY A 273 -18.17 6.59 -2.21
C GLY A 273 -17.59 5.89 -3.44
N VAL A 274 -16.49 5.13 -3.33
CA VAL A 274 -15.91 4.38 -4.45
C VAL A 274 -16.91 3.36 -4.99
N GLN A 275 -16.97 3.23 -6.31
CA GLN A 275 -17.80 2.26 -7.00
C GLN A 275 -16.92 1.37 -7.88
N ASP A 276 -17.25 0.08 -7.97
CA ASP A 276 -16.61 -0.87 -8.89
C ASP A 276 -15.09 -1.10 -8.73
N PHE A 277 -14.51 -0.78 -7.56
CA PHE A 277 -13.15 -1.20 -7.23
C PHE A 277 -13.12 -2.66 -6.78
N GLU A 278 -12.42 -3.51 -7.54
CA GLU A 278 -12.35 -4.96 -7.31
C GLU A 278 -10.88 -5.43 -7.28
N PRO A 279 -10.24 -5.48 -6.10
CA PRO A 279 -8.88 -5.97 -5.96
C PRO A 279 -8.81 -7.51 -6.01
N THR A 280 -7.63 -8.05 -6.25
CA THR A 280 -7.34 -9.49 -6.08
C THR A 280 -7.41 -9.90 -4.61
N ALA A 281 -6.79 -9.10 -3.75
CA ALA A 281 -6.88 -9.27 -2.30
C ALA A 281 -6.84 -7.91 -1.62
N ALA A 282 -7.53 -7.80 -0.48
CA ALA A 282 -7.55 -6.58 0.29
C ALA A 282 -7.51 -6.85 1.79
N THR A 283 -6.99 -5.90 2.55
CA THR A 283 -7.00 -5.94 4.01
C THR A 283 -7.43 -4.61 4.62
N VAL A 284 -8.19 -4.70 5.72
CA VAL A 284 -8.30 -3.63 6.71
C VAL A 284 -7.47 -4.08 7.91
N LEU A 285 -6.38 -3.37 8.20
CA LEU A 285 -5.42 -3.79 9.22
C LEU A 285 -5.96 -3.62 10.64
N ASN A 286 -6.68 -2.54 10.89
CA ASN A 286 -7.26 -2.14 12.18
C ASN A 286 -8.15 -0.91 11.96
N VAL A 287 -9.07 -0.67 12.90
CA VAL A 287 -9.98 0.49 12.94
C VAL A 287 -10.00 1.05 14.37
N THR A 288 -9.16 2.05 14.60
CA THR A 288 -9.18 2.88 15.81
C THR A 288 -9.62 4.31 15.47
N GLN A 289 -10.03 5.08 16.47
CA GLN A 289 -10.50 6.47 16.29
C GLN A 289 -9.48 7.32 15.52
N ASP A 290 -9.93 7.88 14.41
CA ASP A 290 -9.22 8.85 13.58
C ASP A 290 -10.25 9.53 12.66
N HIS A 291 -9.95 10.75 12.20
CA HIS A 291 -10.73 11.47 11.18
C HIS A 291 -12.26 11.58 11.42
N LEU A 292 -12.72 11.59 12.67
CA LEU A 292 -14.16 11.72 12.98
C LEU A 292 -14.74 13.09 12.61
N ASP A 293 -13.90 14.12 12.55
CA ASP A 293 -14.22 15.43 12.00
C ASP A 293 -14.73 15.37 10.55
N TRP A 294 -14.30 14.36 9.80
CA TRP A 294 -14.68 14.14 8.41
C TRP A 294 -15.78 13.08 8.25
N HIS A 295 -15.67 11.95 8.96
CA HIS A 295 -16.61 10.82 8.84
C HIS A 295 -17.86 10.94 9.72
N GLY A 296 -17.85 11.84 10.70
CA GLY A 296 -18.92 12.01 11.69
C GLY A 296 -18.82 11.01 12.84
N ASP A 297 -18.76 9.72 12.54
CA ASP A 297 -18.68 8.67 13.56
C ASP A 297 -17.81 7.45 13.14
N MET A 298 -17.55 6.56 14.10
CA MET A 298 -16.75 5.35 13.89
C MET A 298 -17.41 4.35 12.94
N ALA A 299 -18.74 4.30 12.88
CA ALA A 299 -19.46 3.35 12.04
C ALA A 299 -19.33 3.74 10.56
N ALA A 300 -19.47 5.03 10.25
CA ALA A 300 -19.22 5.60 8.92
C ALA A 300 -17.76 5.42 8.51
N TYR A 301 -16.81 5.68 9.42
CA TYR A 301 -15.38 5.47 9.17
C TYR A 301 -15.03 4.00 8.86
N ALA A 302 -15.57 3.05 9.64
CA ALA A 302 -15.41 1.63 9.39
C ALA A 302 -16.05 1.22 8.06
N ALA A 303 -17.28 1.68 7.78
CA ALA A 303 -17.99 1.40 6.54
C ALA A 303 -17.27 1.96 5.29
N ALA A 304 -16.60 3.11 5.40
CA ALA A 304 -15.70 3.64 4.37
C ALA A 304 -14.59 2.63 4.06
N LYS A 305 -13.89 2.12 5.08
CA LYS A 305 -12.80 1.14 4.88
C LYS A 305 -13.28 -0.20 4.33
N THR A 306 -14.45 -0.70 4.74
CA THR A 306 -15.01 -1.97 4.25
C THR A 306 -15.16 -2.02 2.73
N ARG A 307 -15.37 -0.87 2.07
CA ARG A 307 -15.48 -0.79 0.61
C ARG A 307 -14.22 -1.28 -0.13
N ILE A 308 -13.06 -1.30 0.54
CA ILE A 308 -11.81 -1.82 -0.05
C ILE A 308 -11.94 -3.23 -0.58
N PHE A 309 -12.80 -4.05 0.03
CA PHE A 309 -12.93 -5.45 -0.33
C PHE A 309 -13.57 -5.60 -1.72
N GLY A 310 -14.39 -4.67 -2.20
CA GLY A 310 -15.21 -4.94 -3.38
C GLY A 310 -16.10 -6.17 -3.16
N SER A 311 -16.46 -6.90 -4.22
CA SER A 311 -17.42 -8.00 -4.17
C SER A 311 -16.79 -9.39 -4.20
N LYS A 312 -15.61 -9.55 -4.80
CA LYS A 312 -15.01 -10.85 -5.15
C LYS A 312 -13.61 -11.09 -4.59
N SER A 313 -12.91 -10.05 -4.12
CA SER A 313 -11.52 -10.16 -3.64
C SER A 313 -11.34 -11.24 -2.57
N ILE A 314 -10.12 -11.72 -2.40
CA ILE A 314 -9.72 -12.39 -1.17
C ILE A 314 -9.76 -11.36 -0.03
N VAL A 315 -10.44 -11.69 1.07
CA VAL A 315 -10.58 -10.82 2.24
C VAL A 315 -9.55 -11.23 3.29
N VAL A 316 -8.65 -10.31 3.67
CA VAL A 316 -7.64 -10.53 4.71
C VAL A 316 -7.99 -9.72 5.96
N LEU A 317 -8.34 -10.40 7.05
CA LEU A 317 -8.84 -9.77 8.29
C LEU A 317 -7.88 -9.93 9.47
N ASN A 318 -7.82 -8.91 10.32
CA ASN A 318 -7.09 -8.94 11.58
C ASN A 318 -7.96 -9.49 12.71
N ARG A 319 -7.55 -10.59 13.35
CA ARG A 319 -8.25 -11.20 14.49
C ARG A 319 -8.12 -10.40 15.80
N GLU A 320 -7.23 -9.42 15.84
CA GLU A 320 -7.04 -8.55 17.02
C GLU A 320 -8.02 -7.36 17.04
N ASP A 321 -8.88 -7.23 16.04
CA ASP A 321 -9.79 -6.08 15.89
C ASP A 321 -11.21 -6.55 15.55
N ASP A 322 -12.13 -6.41 16.51
CA ASP A 322 -13.52 -6.85 16.38
C ASP A 322 -14.28 -6.11 15.27
N LEU A 323 -13.99 -4.82 15.05
CA LEU A 323 -14.61 -4.05 13.95
C LEU A 323 -14.16 -4.59 12.60
N VAL A 324 -12.88 -4.95 12.46
CA VAL A 324 -12.36 -5.60 11.26
C VAL A 324 -12.96 -7.00 11.07
N MET A 325 -13.03 -7.81 12.13
CA MET A 325 -13.62 -9.15 12.05
C MET A 325 -15.12 -9.11 11.69
N ALA A 326 -15.84 -8.08 12.10
CA ALA A 326 -17.22 -7.84 11.70
C ALA A 326 -17.39 -7.50 10.21
N MET A 327 -16.31 -7.17 9.49
CA MET A 327 -16.32 -6.96 8.03
C MET A 327 -16.33 -8.26 7.22
N LYS A 328 -16.27 -9.42 7.89
CA LYS A 328 -16.35 -10.72 7.23
C LYS A 328 -17.64 -10.80 6.39
N PRO A 329 -17.56 -11.19 5.10
CA PRO A 329 -18.74 -11.35 4.26
C PRO A 329 -19.77 -12.29 4.92
N PRO A 330 -21.07 -11.93 4.89
CA PRO A 330 -22.11 -12.78 5.46
C PRO A 330 -22.14 -14.14 4.76
N GLN A 331 -22.41 -15.20 5.52
CA GLN A 331 -22.60 -16.54 4.97
C GLN A 331 -23.97 -16.60 4.27
N VAL A 332 -23.99 -16.30 2.97
CA VAL A 332 -25.19 -16.42 2.13
C VAL A 332 -25.26 -17.83 1.54
N LYS A 333 -26.46 -18.40 1.41
CA LYS A 333 -26.66 -19.63 0.63
C LYS A 333 -26.28 -19.36 -0.82
N LEU A 334 -25.15 -19.93 -1.24
CA LEU A 334 -24.63 -19.79 -2.59
C LEU A 334 -25.47 -20.59 -3.57
N ALA A 335 -25.63 -20.05 -4.79
CA ALA A 335 -26.23 -20.80 -5.88
C ALA A 335 -25.34 -22.00 -6.26
N ARG A 336 -25.93 -23.03 -6.87
CA ARG A 336 -25.21 -24.25 -7.27
C ARG A 336 -24.03 -23.87 -8.18
N GLY A 337 -22.81 -24.22 -7.76
CA GLY A 337 -21.57 -23.93 -8.50
C GLY A 337 -20.84 -22.64 -8.11
N GLN A 338 -21.33 -21.87 -7.14
CA GLN A 338 -20.60 -20.73 -6.57
C GLN A 338 -19.81 -21.17 -5.33
N SER A 339 -18.53 -20.81 -5.29
CA SER A 339 -17.68 -20.98 -4.10
C SER A 339 -17.81 -19.77 -3.18
N PRO A 340 -17.72 -19.96 -1.85
CA PRO A 340 -17.68 -18.84 -0.92
C PRO A 340 -16.45 -17.99 -1.19
N ARG A 341 -16.61 -16.70 -0.99
CA ARG A 341 -15.52 -15.74 -1.08
C ARG A 341 -14.40 -16.12 -0.10
N PRO A 342 -13.13 -16.27 -0.55
CA PRO A 342 -12.05 -16.66 0.34
C PRO A 342 -11.81 -15.60 1.43
N VAL A 343 -11.70 -16.06 2.67
CA VAL A 343 -11.37 -15.22 3.84
C VAL A 343 -10.17 -15.81 4.55
N VAL A 344 -9.08 -15.05 4.57
CA VAL A 344 -7.85 -15.33 5.31
C VAL A 344 -7.78 -14.40 6.51
N THR A 345 -7.28 -14.88 7.64
CA THR A 345 -7.10 -14.05 8.83
C THR A 345 -5.67 -14.09 9.34
N PHE A 346 -5.22 -13.00 9.97
CA PHE A 346 -3.96 -12.93 10.70
C PHE A 346 -4.22 -12.44 12.13
N GLY A 347 -3.32 -12.74 13.07
CA GLY A 347 -3.49 -12.35 14.48
C GLY A 347 -2.30 -12.80 15.33
N ALA A 348 -2.30 -12.41 16.61
CA ALA A 348 -1.21 -12.73 17.53
C ALA A 348 -1.36 -14.12 18.17
N GLY A 349 -2.56 -14.70 18.10
CA GLY A 349 -2.80 -16.09 18.44
C GLY A 349 -2.51 -17.06 17.29
N MET A 350 -2.65 -18.35 17.58
CA MET A 350 -2.54 -19.43 16.59
C MET A 350 -3.56 -19.24 15.44
N PRO A 351 -3.19 -19.60 14.19
CA PRO A 351 -4.13 -19.61 13.07
C PRO A 351 -5.21 -20.68 13.29
N LEU A 352 -6.42 -20.40 12.83
CA LEU A 352 -7.60 -21.23 13.15
C LEU A 352 -8.04 -22.12 11.99
N ARG A 353 -7.71 -21.77 10.75
CA ARG A 353 -8.13 -22.48 9.53
C ARG A 353 -7.02 -22.47 8.49
N PRO A 354 -7.03 -23.38 7.51
CA PRO A 354 -6.08 -23.36 6.41
C PRO A 354 -6.03 -21.99 5.72
N GLY A 355 -4.81 -21.53 5.44
CA GLY A 355 -4.54 -20.20 4.90
C GLY A 355 -4.40 -19.10 5.94
N ASP A 356 -4.92 -19.28 7.16
CA ASP A 356 -4.75 -18.29 8.23
C ASP A 356 -3.28 -18.21 8.69
N TYR A 357 -2.90 -17.02 9.15
CA TYR A 357 -1.58 -16.69 9.67
C TYR A 357 -1.66 -16.39 11.17
N GLY A 358 -0.60 -16.66 11.93
CA GLY A 358 -0.59 -16.39 13.37
C GLY A 358 0.81 -16.33 13.97
N ILE A 359 0.87 -16.27 15.30
CA ILE A 359 2.13 -16.33 16.06
C ILE A 359 2.06 -17.52 17.01
N GLU A 360 3.05 -18.40 16.94
CA GLU A 360 3.26 -19.52 17.87
C GLU A 360 4.38 -19.16 18.85
N ARG A 361 4.19 -19.39 20.15
CA ARG A 361 5.25 -19.23 21.16
C ARG A 361 5.79 -20.59 21.56
N VAL A 362 7.07 -20.83 21.32
CA VAL A 362 7.75 -22.10 21.59
C VAL A 362 9.01 -21.81 22.40
N HIS A 363 9.08 -22.32 23.63
CA HIS A 363 10.21 -22.09 24.56
C HIS A 363 10.61 -20.61 24.70
N GLY A 364 9.63 -19.70 24.76
CA GLY A 364 9.86 -18.26 24.89
C GLY A 364 10.10 -17.53 23.57
N MET A 365 10.38 -18.23 22.47
CA MET A 365 10.57 -17.65 21.14
C MET A 365 9.24 -17.54 20.39
N ALA A 366 8.95 -16.36 19.84
CA ALA A 366 7.79 -16.14 18.98
C ALA A 366 8.12 -16.49 17.52
N TRP A 367 7.27 -17.28 16.88
CA TRP A 367 7.37 -17.71 15.48
C TRP A 367 6.18 -17.19 14.69
N LEU A 368 6.43 -16.60 13.52
CA LEU A 368 5.37 -16.40 12.53
C LEU A 368 5.03 -17.76 11.93
N VAL A 369 3.73 -18.07 11.87
CA VAL A 369 3.24 -19.37 11.39
C VAL A 369 2.07 -19.20 10.41
N ARG A 370 1.86 -20.23 9.57
CA ARG A 370 0.70 -20.38 8.69
C ARG A 370 0.04 -21.74 8.91
N ALA A 371 -1.28 -21.80 8.91
CA ALA A 371 -2.02 -23.05 8.88
C ALA A 371 -2.19 -23.57 7.44
N LEU A 372 -1.95 -24.86 7.24
CA LEU A 372 -2.19 -25.60 6.02
C LEU A 372 -3.25 -26.68 6.28
N GLU A 373 -3.92 -27.16 5.24
CA GLU A 373 -4.76 -28.36 5.34
C GLU A 373 -3.87 -29.56 5.71
N ALA A 374 -4.29 -30.38 6.68
CA ALA A 374 -3.66 -31.66 6.92
C ALA A 374 -3.93 -32.60 5.72
N ASP A 375 -2.88 -33.28 5.30
CA ASP A 375 -2.78 -34.21 4.16
C ASP A 375 -4.12 -34.85 3.69
N GLU A 376 -4.50 -34.57 2.42
CA GLU A 376 -5.71 -35.09 1.74
C GLU A 376 -5.79 -36.63 1.71
N THR A 377 -4.69 -37.34 1.96
CA THR A 377 -4.64 -38.82 1.93
C THR A 377 -5.26 -39.49 3.17
N GLN A 378 -5.58 -38.73 4.22
CA GLN A 378 -6.27 -39.27 5.38
C GLN A 378 -7.77 -39.44 5.12
N LYS A 379 -8.22 -40.69 4.93
CA LYS A 379 -9.64 -41.04 4.78
C LYS A 379 -10.43 -40.53 6.01
N ARG A 380 -11.34 -39.58 5.77
CA ARG A 380 -12.39 -39.17 6.73
C ARG A 380 -12.99 -40.41 7.41
N LYS A 381 -12.90 -40.50 8.74
CA LYS A 381 -13.66 -41.49 9.50
C LYS A 381 -15.15 -41.24 9.27
N ARG A 382 -15.84 -42.24 8.75
CA ARG A 382 -17.28 -42.20 8.47
C ARG A 382 -18.03 -42.00 9.81
N GLY A 383 -18.53 -40.79 10.04
CA GLY A 383 -19.26 -40.42 11.26
C GLY A 383 -18.57 -39.38 12.18
N ALA A 384 -17.42 -38.84 11.82
CA ALA A 384 -16.84 -37.70 12.54
C ALA A 384 -17.67 -36.41 12.30
N ALA A 385 -17.88 -35.62 13.34
CA ALA A 385 -18.47 -34.29 13.22
C ALA A 385 -17.64 -33.43 12.25
N VAL A 386 -18.28 -32.48 11.56
CA VAL A 386 -17.65 -31.58 10.57
C VAL A 386 -16.76 -30.52 11.25
N GLU A 387 -16.41 -30.70 12.51
CA GLU A 387 -15.76 -29.69 13.34
C GLU A 387 -14.33 -30.12 13.60
N GLU A 388 -13.40 -29.27 13.16
CA GLU A 388 -11.94 -29.46 13.07
C GLU A 388 -11.49 -30.08 11.74
N GLU A 389 -11.37 -29.22 10.72
CA GLU A 389 -10.36 -29.44 9.68
C GLU A 389 -9.03 -29.63 10.41
N GLU A 390 -8.44 -30.81 10.34
CA GLU A 390 -7.09 -31.02 10.89
C GLU A 390 -6.15 -30.03 10.19
N ILE A 391 -5.56 -29.11 10.95
CA ILE A 391 -4.63 -28.10 10.44
C ILE A 391 -3.20 -28.51 10.74
N HIS A 392 -2.32 -28.35 9.75
CA HIS A 392 -0.89 -28.44 9.95
C HIS A 392 -0.30 -27.03 10.12
N ILE A 393 0.44 -26.81 11.21
CA ILE A 393 1.10 -25.53 11.47
C ILE A 393 2.49 -25.53 10.85
N GLN A 394 2.66 -24.72 9.81
CA GLN A 394 3.95 -24.45 9.19
C GLN A 394 4.61 -23.24 9.88
N ARG A 395 5.78 -23.47 10.50
CA ARG A 395 6.63 -22.39 11.01
C ARG A 395 7.35 -21.70 9.86
N LEU A 396 7.26 -20.37 9.80
CA LEU A 396 7.79 -19.56 8.71
C LEU A 396 9.14 -18.96 9.09
N ILE A 397 9.16 -18.10 10.11
CA ILE A 397 10.36 -17.37 10.54
C ILE A 397 10.20 -16.97 12.03
N PRO A 398 11.29 -16.96 12.83
CA PRO A 398 11.25 -16.35 14.16
C PRO A 398 10.93 -14.86 14.06
N ALA A 399 10.08 -14.34 14.95
CA ALA A 399 9.77 -12.91 15.01
C ALA A 399 11.03 -12.06 15.26
N ASP A 400 11.98 -12.59 16.05
CA ASP A 400 13.24 -11.90 16.36
C ASP A 400 14.22 -11.84 15.18
N ALA A 401 13.98 -12.61 14.12
CA ALA A 401 14.74 -12.49 12.88
C ALA A 401 14.29 -11.31 12.02
N LEU A 402 13.12 -10.71 12.32
CA LEU A 402 12.68 -9.47 11.68
C LEU A 402 13.53 -8.30 12.18
N ARG A 403 13.88 -7.39 11.27
CA ARG A 403 14.52 -6.12 11.65
C ARG A 403 13.50 -5.12 12.20
N ILE A 404 12.26 -5.16 11.71
CA ILE A 404 11.14 -4.41 12.28
C ILE A 404 10.67 -5.08 13.58
N ARG A 405 10.85 -4.41 14.72
CA ARG A 405 10.60 -4.96 16.06
C ARG A 405 9.16 -4.75 16.53
N GLY A 406 8.74 -5.55 17.50
CA GLY A 406 7.45 -5.40 18.19
C GLY A 406 6.30 -6.20 17.58
N ARG A 407 5.32 -6.54 18.44
CA ARG A 407 4.15 -7.36 18.08
C ARG A 407 3.34 -6.80 16.91
N HIS A 408 3.14 -5.49 16.83
CA HIS A 408 2.38 -4.88 15.73
C HIS A 408 3.08 -5.06 14.37
N ASN A 409 4.42 -5.05 14.34
CA ASN A 409 5.19 -5.29 13.13
C ASN A 409 5.19 -6.76 12.70
N ALA A 410 5.16 -7.69 13.66
CA ALA A 410 4.89 -9.10 13.38
C ALA A 410 3.50 -9.27 12.72
N LEU A 411 2.45 -8.60 13.21
CA LEU A 411 1.13 -8.62 12.57
C LEU A 411 1.13 -8.01 11.17
N ASN A 412 1.81 -6.88 10.98
CA ASN A 412 2.01 -6.27 9.66
C ASN A 412 2.69 -7.23 8.69
N ALA A 413 3.71 -7.98 9.16
CA ALA A 413 4.39 -9.00 8.37
C ALA A 413 3.45 -10.15 7.95
N LEU A 414 2.60 -10.64 8.86
CA LEU A 414 1.60 -11.66 8.54
C LEU A 414 0.58 -11.17 7.50
N ALA A 415 0.12 -9.92 7.63
CA ALA A 415 -0.78 -9.31 6.65
C ALA A 415 -0.12 -9.19 5.26
N ALA A 416 1.14 -8.75 5.21
CA ALA A 416 1.90 -8.63 3.96
C ALA A 416 2.14 -10.01 3.29
N LEU A 417 2.47 -11.04 4.08
CA LEU A 417 2.61 -12.41 3.59
C LEU A 417 1.29 -12.94 3.01
N ALA A 418 0.16 -12.68 3.69
CA ALA A 418 -1.16 -13.09 3.21
C ALA A 418 -1.51 -12.43 1.87
N LEU A 419 -1.27 -11.11 1.74
CA LEU A 419 -1.52 -10.36 0.51
C LEU A 419 -0.62 -10.84 -0.65
N ALA A 420 0.69 -10.96 -0.42
CA ALA A 420 1.62 -11.38 -1.46
C ALA A 420 1.36 -12.84 -1.90
N THR A 421 0.99 -13.72 -0.97
CA THR A 421 0.54 -15.09 -1.29
C THR A 421 -0.71 -15.07 -2.17
N ALA A 422 -1.66 -14.16 -1.92
CA ALA A 422 -2.86 -14.01 -2.73
C ALA A 422 -2.59 -13.52 -4.17
N ALA A 423 -1.45 -12.86 -4.41
CA ALA A 423 -0.93 -12.58 -5.75
C ALA A 423 -0.17 -13.76 -6.37
N GLY A 424 -0.15 -14.94 -5.74
CA GLY A 424 0.56 -16.14 -6.21
C GLY A 424 2.07 -16.08 -6.03
N CYS A 425 2.57 -15.34 -5.03
CA CYS A 425 4.00 -15.32 -4.69
C CYS A 425 4.37 -16.54 -3.82
N GLN A 426 5.56 -17.11 -4.05
CA GLN A 426 6.06 -18.26 -3.30
C GLN A 426 6.66 -17.85 -1.94
N LEU A 427 6.40 -18.63 -0.89
CA LEU A 427 6.84 -18.31 0.48
C LEU A 427 8.35 -18.19 0.63
N GLY A 428 9.14 -19.10 0.06
CA GLY A 428 10.60 -19.15 0.25
C GLY A 428 11.31 -17.80 0.01
N PRO A 429 11.21 -17.22 -1.20
CA PRO A 429 11.80 -15.91 -1.49
C PRO A 429 11.21 -14.76 -0.64
N MET A 430 9.91 -14.83 -0.33
CA MET A 430 9.27 -13.82 0.53
C MET A 430 9.84 -13.83 1.95
N LEU A 431 10.14 -14.98 2.54
CA LEU A 431 10.71 -15.03 3.90
C LEU A 431 12.10 -14.39 3.96
N TYR A 432 12.89 -14.50 2.89
CA TYR A 432 14.15 -13.77 2.77
C TYR A 432 13.91 -12.26 2.68
N GLY A 433 12.97 -11.83 1.82
CA GLY A 433 12.57 -10.43 1.71
C GLY A 433 12.07 -9.85 3.02
N LEU A 434 11.28 -10.62 3.77
CA LEU A 434 10.73 -10.23 5.06
C LEU A 434 11.82 -9.98 6.11
N ARG A 435 12.84 -10.85 6.16
CA ARG A 435 13.99 -10.71 7.07
C ARG A 435 14.81 -9.43 6.79
N GLU A 436 14.88 -8.98 5.54
CA GLU A 436 15.72 -7.84 5.15
C GLU A 436 15.04 -6.47 5.30
N TYR A 437 13.70 -6.43 5.32
CA TYR A 437 12.93 -5.20 5.41
C TYR A 437 13.25 -4.41 6.69
N ARG A 438 13.64 -3.15 6.54
CA ARG A 438 14.14 -2.29 7.63
C ARG A 438 13.07 -1.36 8.23
N GLY A 439 11.87 -1.33 7.67
CA GLY A 439 10.84 -0.35 8.04
C GLY A 439 10.91 0.92 7.19
N GLU A 440 9.90 1.77 7.37
CA GLU A 440 9.81 3.07 6.71
C GLU A 440 10.45 4.15 7.59
N PRO A 441 11.02 5.22 7.00
CA PRO A 441 11.48 6.37 7.76
C PRO A 441 10.38 6.94 8.66
N HIS A 442 10.78 7.41 9.85
CA HIS A 442 9.95 8.03 10.87
C HIS A 442 8.88 7.10 11.49
N ARG A 443 9.10 5.78 11.48
CA ARG A 443 8.24 4.77 12.14
C ARG A 443 9.03 4.00 13.20
N VAL A 444 9.16 4.60 14.39
CA VAL A 444 10.04 4.09 15.46
C VAL A 444 11.47 3.89 14.94
N GLU A 445 11.96 4.87 14.19
CA GLU A 445 13.27 4.86 13.57
C GLU A 445 14.35 5.18 14.62
N PRO A 446 15.37 4.33 14.79
CA PRO A 446 16.50 4.65 15.66
C PRO A 446 17.27 5.85 15.11
N VAL A 447 17.45 6.88 15.92
CA VAL A 447 18.19 8.10 15.57
C VAL A 447 19.66 7.99 15.97
N THR A 448 19.92 7.80 17.27
CA THR A 448 21.28 7.66 17.83
C THR A 448 21.21 7.12 19.26
N ILE A 449 22.37 6.78 19.83
CA ILE A 449 22.53 6.43 21.24
C ILE A 449 23.42 7.48 21.90
N VAL A 450 22.93 8.08 22.99
CA VAL A 450 23.65 9.06 23.80
C VAL A 450 23.58 8.58 25.25
N ASP A 451 24.72 8.19 25.81
CA ASP A 451 24.88 7.73 27.21
C ASP A 451 23.98 6.55 27.54
N GLU A 452 24.03 5.58 26.64
CA GLU A 452 23.26 4.34 26.70
C GLU A 452 21.74 4.57 26.65
N VAL A 453 21.29 5.79 26.32
CA VAL A 453 19.91 6.11 26.00
C VAL A 453 19.74 6.13 24.50
N GLU A 454 18.83 5.30 23.98
CA GLU A 454 18.55 5.24 22.55
C GLU A 454 17.36 6.15 22.19
N PHE A 455 17.53 6.96 21.15
CA PHE A 455 16.53 7.93 20.70
C PHE A 455 15.79 7.37 19.48
N PHE A 456 14.46 7.47 19.48
CA PHE A 456 13.58 6.97 18.43
C PHE A 456 12.67 8.07 17.88
N ASP A 457 12.61 8.16 16.56
CA ASP A 457 11.67 9.00 15.82
C ASP A 457 10.47 8.17 15.34
N ASP A 458 9.29 8.46 15.91
CA ASP A 458 7.99 8.01 15.44
C ASP A 458 7.07 9.20 15.14
N SER A 459 7.59 10.24 14.49
CA SER A 459 6.82 11.44 14.12
C SER A 459 5.61 11.11 13.22
N LYS A 460 5.58 9.97 12.53
CA LYS A 460 4.37 9.49 11.80
C LYS A 460 3.27 8.95 12.73
N GLY A 461 3.52 8.79 14.02
CA GLY A 461 2.54 8.44 15.04
C GLY A 461 1.55 9.58 15.34
N THR A 462 0.75 9.98 14.34
CA THR A 462 -0.14 11.17 14.41
C THR A 462 -1.51 10.91 15.05
N ASN A 463 -1.75 9.70 15.56
CA ASN A 463 -2.98 9.32 16.27
C ASN A 463 -2.66 8.48 17.50
N VAL A 464 -3.62 8.41 18.42
CA VAL A 464 -3.46 7.71 19.71
C VAL A 464 -3.09 6.24 19.53
N GLY A 465 -3.73 5.54 18.58
CA GLY A 465 -3.47 4.12 18.34
C GLY A 465 -2.03 3.83 17.89
N ALA A 466 -1.41 4.73 17.12
CA ALA A 466 -0.02 4.60 16.72
C ALA A 466 0.93 4.68 17.91
N THR A 467 0.73 5.68 18.78
CA THR A 467 1.55 5.86 19.98
C THR A 467 1.38 4.71 20.98
N VAL A 468 0.16 4.19 21.15
CA VAL A 468 -0.07 2.97 21.96
C VAL A 468 0.75 1.80 21.41
N ALA A 469 0.77 1.60 20.09
CA ALA A 469 1.54 0.52 19.47
C ALA A 469 3.07 0.71 19.60
N ALA A 470 3.56 1.95 19.50
CA ALA A 470 4.97 2.28 19.68
C ALA A 470 5.42 2.05 21.13
N LEU A 471 4.65 2.53 22.11
CA LEU A 471 4.91 2.31 23.53
C LEU A 471 4.87 0.83 23.90
N GLY A 472 3.89 0.08 23.40
CA GLY A 472 3.83 -1.37 23.62
C GLY A 472 5.00 -2.12 22.98
N GLY A 473 5.46 -1.68 21.81
CA GLY A 473 6.60 -2.31 21.12
C GLY A 473 7.94 -2.08 21.80
N LEU A 474 8.27 -0.83 22.14
CA LEU A 474 9.54 -0.50 22.81
C LEU A 474 9.53 -0.85 24.30
N GLY A 475 8.36 -0.71 24.94
CA GLY A 475 8.17 -0.89 26.37
C GLY A 475 8.37 -2.33 26.87
N GLU A 476 8.20 -3.32 25.99
CA GLU A 476 8.46 -4.74 26.31
C GLU A 476 9.94 -5.00 26.64
N GLU A 477 10.86 -4.21 26.08
CA GLU A 477 12.31 -4.40 26.23
C GLU A 477 12.94 -3.42 27.24
N ARG A 478 12.37 -2.22 27.41
CA ARG A 478 12.97 -1.12 28.18
C ARG A 478 11.97 -0.06 28.62
N ARG A 479 12.38 0.77 29.59
CA ARG A 479 11.62 1.97 29.99
C ARG A 479 11.77 3.09 28.96
N VAL A 480 10.69 3.84 28.76
CA VAL A 480 10.61 4.88 27.71
C VAL A 480 10.31 6.24 28.33
N VAL A 481 11.02 7.29 27.92
CA VAL A 481 10.57 8.68 28.11
C VAL A 481 9.94 9.13 26.80
N VAL A 482 8.64 9.43 26.82
CA VAL A 482 7.87 9.68 25.59
C VAL A 482 7.53 11.17 25.44
N ILE A 483 7.70 11.71 24.23
CA ILE A 483 7.27 13.05 23.84
C ILE A 483 5.92 12.95 23.14
N LEU A 484 4.90 13.62 23.69
CA LEU A 484 3.51 13.62 23.22
C LEU A 484 3.03 15.04 22.91
N GLY A 485 2.12 15.17 21.96
CA GLY A 485 1.35 16.39 21.73
C GLY A 485 1.45 16.98 20.33
N GLY A 486 0.70 18.06 20.12
CA GLY A 486 0.37 18.64 18.81
C GLY A 486 -1.12 18.96 18.68
N ASP A 487 -1.65 18.92 17.45
CA ASP A 487 -3.09 19.00 17.15
C ASP A 487 -3.76 17.61 17.18
N GLY A 488 -4.54 17.36 18.24
CA GLY A 488 -5.19 16.09 18.54
C GLY A 488 -6.48 15.83 17.75
N LYS A 489 -7.02 16.82 17.03
CA LYS A 489 -8.24 16.67 16.20
C LYS A 489 -9.45 16.09 16.93
N GLY A 490 -9.57 16.34 18.24
CA GLY A 490 -10.68 15.84 19.07
C GLY A 490 -10.66 14.33 19.33
N GLN A 491 -9.50 13.68 19.20
CA GLN A 491 -9.31 12.28 19.61
C GLN A 491 -9.48 12.10 21.13
N ASP A 492 -9.91 10.91 21.54
CA ASP A 492 -9.83 10.48 22.94
C ASP A 492 -8.42 9.98 23.29
N PHE A 493 -7.77 10.66 24.23
CA PHE A 493 -6.43 10.32 24.71
C PHE A 493 -6.40 9.28 25.84
N ALA A 494 -7.55 8.90 26.41
CA ALA A 494 -7.62 7.93 27.49
C ALA A 494 -6.89 6.59 27.21
N PRO A 495 -6.88 6.04 25.97
CA PRO A 495 -6.14 4.81 25.68
C PRO A 495 -4.62 4.89 25.88
N LEU A 496 -4.03 6.09 25.99
CA LEU A 496 -2.62 6.26 26.31
C LEU A 496 -2.29 5.90 27.77
N ALA A 497 -3.26 5.96 28.67
CA ALA A 497 -3.01 5.88 30.11
C ALA A 497 -2.39 4.54 30.54
N GLU A 498 -2.89 3.41 30.01
CA GLU A 498 -2.38 2.09 30.36
C GLU A 498 -0.93 1.85 29.87
N PRO A 499 -0.59 2.02 28.58
CA PRO A 499 0.79 1.85 28.12
C PRO A 499 1.75 2.86 28.76
N VAL A 500 1.32 4.10 29.03
CA VAL A 500 2.12 5.08 29.77
C VAL A 500 2.41 4.57 31.18
N ARG A 501 1.39 4.14 31.93
CA ARG A 501 1.54 3.58 33.27
C ARG A 501 2.48 2.37 33.28
N GLN A 502 2.37 1.50 32.29
CA GLN A 502 3.12 0.26 32.23
C GLN A 502 4.59 0.47 31.83
N TYR A 503 4.86 1.35 30.88
CA TYR A 503 6.16 1.42 30.19
C TYR A 503 6.90 2.75 30.33
N ALA A 504 6.17 3.86 30.53
CA ALA A 504 6.78 5.18 30.53
C ALA A 504 7.46 5.51 31.87
N ARG A 505 8.65 6.09 31.78
CA ARG A 505 9.39 6.65 32.91
C ARG A 505 8.99 8.10 33.18
N ALA A 506 8.73 8.85 32.11
CA ALA A 506 8.21 10.21 32.14
C ALA A 506 7.53 10.50 30.78
N VAL A 507 6.69 11.51 30.77
CA VAL A 507 6.05 12.04 29.57
C VAL A 507 6.41 13.52 29.44
N VAL A 508 6.82 13.94 28.26
CA VAL A 508 7.05 15.34 27.91
C VAL A 508 5.97 15.78 26.94
N LEU A 509 5.18 16.78 27.33
CA LEU A 509 4.04 17.29 26.61
C LEU A 509 4.43 18.57 25.84
N ILE A 510 4.04 18.63 24.57
CA ILE A 510 4.25 19.78 23.69
C ILE A 510 2.97 20.14 22.92
N GLY A 511 2.91 21.38 22.41
CA GLY A 511 1.88 21.78 21.44
C GLY A 511 0.49 22.01 22.02
N ARG A 512 -0.47 22.21 21.10
CA ARG A 512 -1.81 22.75 21.37
C ARG A 512 -2.61 21.93 22.39
N ASP A 513 -2.66 20.62 22.20
CA ASP A 513 -3.52 19.72 23.00
C ASP A 513 -2.79 19.05 24.17
N ALA A 514 -1.58 19.52 24.52
CA ALA A 514 -0.86 19.07 25.71
C ALA A 514 -1.73 19.04 26.99
N PRO A 515 -2.56 20.05 27.31
CA PRO A 515 -3.43 20.01 28.49
C PRO A 515 -4.47 18.89 28.48
N LEU A 516 -4.95 18.49 27.29
CA LEU A 516 -5.92 17.39 27.16
C LEU A 516 -5.26 16.03 27.41
N ILE A 517 -4.04 15.86 26.89
CA ILE A 517 -3.22 14.66 27.12
C ILE A 517 -2.85 14.57 28.61
N GLU A 518 -2.45 15.69 29.23
CA GLU A 518 -2.16 15.75 30.66
C GLU A 518 -3.35 15.26 31.50
N ALA A 519 -4.55 15.76 31.21
CA ALA A 519 -5.76 15.36 31.90
C ALA A 519 -6.05 13.85 31.77
N ALA A 520 -5.85 13.28 30.57
CA ALA A 520 -6.02 11.84 30.33
C ALA A 520 -4.97 10.99 31.07
N LEU A 521 -3.76 11.52 31.27
CA LEU A 521 -2.65 10.81 31.91
C LEU A 521 -2.51 11.08 33.42
N ALA A 522 -3.26 12.04 33.97
CA ALA A 522 -3.13 12.47 35.38
C ALA A 522 -3.25 11.31 36.39
N SER A 523 -4.04 10.28 36.08
CA SER A 523 -4.26 9.12 36.95
C SER A 523 -3.16 8.04 36.88
N THR A 524 -2.17 8.20 36.00
CA THR A 524 -1.10 7.20 35.79
C THR A 524 -0.02 7.25 36.87
N GLY A 525 0.18 8.41 37.50
CA GLY A 525 1.27 8.65 38.46
C GLY A 525 2.66 8.80 37.82
N VAL A 526 2.74 8.76 36.48
CA VAL A 526 3.98 9.00 35.74
C VAL A 526 4.29 10.51 35.71
N PRO A 527 5.54 10.95 35.90
CA PRO A 527 5.90 12.37 35.79
C PRO A 527 5.52 12.95 34.43
N LEU A 528 4.73 14.04 34.45
CA LEU A 528 4.34 14.79 33.27
C LEU A 528 5.09 16.13 33.27
N LEU A 529 5.79 16.42 32.18
CA LEU A 529 6.57 17.63 31.97
C LEU A 529 6.00 18.40 30.79
N HIS A 530 6.14 19.71 30.78
CA HIS A 530 5.77 20.56 29.64
C HIS A 530 7.02 21.18 29.03
N ALA A 531 7.03 21.29 27.71
CA ALA A 531 8.07 21.97 26.95
C ALA A 531 7.43 22.85 25.87
N ALA A 532 7.98 24.05 25.67
CA ALA A 532 7.45 25.00 24.69
C ALA A 532 7.95 24.72 23.27
N SER A 533 9.06 23.98 23.14
CA SER A 533 9.70 23.64 21.87
C SER A 533 10.20 22.18 21.85
N MET A 534 10.58 21.69 20.67
CA MET A 534 11.12 20.33 20.52
C MET A 534 12.50 20.21 21.20
N GLU A 535 13.31 21.26 21.16
CA GLU A 535 14.63 21.33 21.78
C GLU A 535 14.52 21.26 23.31
N GLU A 536 13.57 22.00 23.90
CA GLU A 536 13.25 21.88 25.33
C GLU A 536 12.73 20.49 25.66
N ALA A 537 11.91 19.89 24.78
CA ALA A 537 11.34 18.57 24.99
C ALA A 537 12.40 17.47 24.99
N VAL A 538 13.36 17.52 24.06
CA VAL A 538 14.49 16.59 23.99
C VAL A 538 15.37 16.72 25.23
N LYS A 539 15.69 17.95 25.66
CA LYS A 539 16.47 18.20 26.90
C LYS A 539 15.77 17.64 28.13
N ALA A 540 14.47 17.92 28.27
CA ALA A 540 13.66 17.40 29.39
C ALA A 540 13.55 15.87 29.36
N ALA A 541 13.39 15.28 28.17
CA ALA A 541 13.30 13.84 28.00
C ALA A 541 14.61 13.14 28.35
N ALA A 542 15.73 13.64 27.81
CA ALA A 542 17.06 13.12 28.07
C ALA A 542 17.45 13.23 29.56
N GLY A 543 17.14 14.36 30.21
CA GLY A 543 17.37 14.54 31.65
C GLY A 543 16.53 13.61 32.55
N ARG A 544 15.48 12.99 32.00
CA ARG A 544 14.67 11.96 32.69
C ARG A 544 15.01 10.54 32.23
N ALA A 545 15.84 10.34 31.23
CA ALA A 545 16.23 9.00 30.79
C ALA A 545 17.40 8.47 31.65
N HIS A 546 17.43 7.17 31.88
CA HIS A 546 18.57 6.47 32.49
C HIS A 546 19.28 5.61 31.45
N PRO A 547 20.56 5.24 31.67
CA PRO A 547 21.24 4.23 30.87
C PRO A 547 20.37 2.97 30.64
N GLY A 548 20.28 2.51 29.39
CA GLY A 548 19.42 1.42 28.94
C GLY A 548 17.95 1.80 28.68
N ASN A 549 17.55 3.06 28.87
CA ASN A 549 16.21 3.54 28.52
C ASN A 549 16.13 3.98 27.05
N ALA A 550 14.93 4.29 26.60
CA ALA A 550 14.68 4.95 25.32
C ALA A 550 14.04 6.33 25.51
N VAL A 551 14.33 7.25 24.59
CA VAL A 551 13.55 8.47 24.35
C VAL A 551 12.76 8.27 23.06
N LEU A 552 11.45 8.47 23.09
CA LEU A 552 10.56 8.25 21.95
C LEU A 552 9.78 9.52 21.61
N LEU A 553 9.95 10.05 20.40
CA LEU A 553 9.00 10.99 19.82
C LEU A 553 7.84 10.22 19.18
N SER A 554 6.67 10.17 19.82
CA SER A 554 5.48 9.51 19.30
C SER A 554 4.23 10.33 19.64
N PRO A 555 3.94 11.39 18.87
CA PRO A 555 3.17 12.54 19.36
C PRO A 555 1.69 12.28 19.66
N ALA A 556 1.09 11.21 19.11
CA ALA A 556 -0.36 10.94 19.12
C ALA A 556 -1.22 12.02 18.43
N CYS A 557 -0.59 13.05 17.86
CA CYS A 557 -1.21 14.24 17.29
C CYS A 557 -0.61 14.60 15.93
N ALA A 558 -1.40 15.30 15.11
CA ALA A 558 -0.89 15.97 13.93
C ALA A 558 0.08 17.10 14.30
N SER A 559 0.91 17.53 13.35
CA SER A 559 2.03 18.44 13.58
C SER A 559 1.74 19.91 13.30
N PHE A 560 0.56 20.23 12.74
CA PHE A 560 0.29 21.51 12.07
C PHE A 560 0.22 22.73 12.99
N ASP A 561 0.15 22.52 14.30
CA ASP A 561 0.16 23.59 15.30
C ASP A 561 1.55 24.18 15.53
N MET A 562 2.61 23.37 15.41
CA MET A 562 4.01 23.78 15.65
C MET A 562 4.92 23.62 14.42
N PHE A 563 4.54 22.81 13.44
CA PHE A 563 5.40 22.39 12.33
C PHE A 563 4.67 22.41 10.98
N LYS A 564 5.43 22.48 9.88
CA LYS A 564 4.88 22.42 8.51
C LYS A 564 4.16 21.11 8.22
N ASP A 565 4.79 20.00 8.61
CA ASP A 565 4.30 18.63 8.48
C ASP A 565 5.07 17.71 9.45
N TYR A 566 4.79 16.40 9.42
CA TYR A 566 5.44 15.44 10.30
C TYR A 566 6.94 15.27 9.98
N ALA A 567 7.36 15.48 8.72
CA ALA A 567 8.75 15.33 8.31
C ALA A 567 9.59 16.51 8.84
N HIS A 568 9.02 17.72 8.83
CA HIS A 568 9.60 18.88 9.52
C HIS A 568 9.73 18.63 11.02
N ARG A 569 8.70 18.07 11.67
CA ARG A 569 8.78 17.71 13.10
C ARG A 569 9.87 16.68 13.39
N ALA A 570 10.02 15.66 12.54
CA ALA A 570 11.07 14.66 12.64
C ALA A 570 12.48 15.28 12.49
N ALA A 571 12.65 16.16 11.51
CA ALA A 571 13.91 16.86 11.27
C ALA A 571 14.33 17.69 12.49
N VAL A 572 13.42 18.49 13.06
CA VAL A 572 13.68 19.29 14.25
C VAL A 572 14.00 18.41 15.47
N PHE A 573 13.34 17.25 15.61
CA PHE A 573 13.68 16.29 16.67
C PHE A 573 15.09 15.71 16.49
N CYS A 574 15.44 15.27 15.29
CA CYS A 574 16.77 14.73 15.01
C CYS A 574 17.86 15.78 15.24
N GLU A 575 17.65 17.03 14.82
CA GLU A 575 18.54 18.16 15.07
C GLU A 575 18.69 18.42 16.58
N ALA A 576 17.59 18.50 17.32
CA ALA A 576 17.62 18.68 18.78
C ALA A 576 18.35 17.53 19.52
N VAL A 577 18.25 16.30 19.02
CA VAL A 577 18.98 15.14 19.56
C VAL A 577 20.48 15.23 19.24
N GLN A 578 20.85 15.70 18.05
CA GLN A 578 22.25 15.95 17.68
C GLN A 578 22.86 17.05 18.55
N ASP A 579 22.17 18.18 18.72
CA ASP A 579 22.59 19.26 19.60
C ASP A 579 22.79 18.79 21.05
N TRP A 580 21.91 17.89 21.52
CA TRP A 580 22.06 17.26 22.83
C TRP A 580 23.29 16.34 22.91
N ALA A 581 23.57 15.57 21.85
CA ALA A 581 24.73 14.70 21.79
C ALA A 581 26.06 15.50 21.79
N GLU A 582 26.07 16.68 21.18
CA GLU A 582 27.24 17.55 21.07
C GLU A 582 27.41 18.50 22.27
N SER A 583 26.38 18.65 23.12
CA SER A 583 26.43 19.51 24.29
C SER A 583 27.47 19.02 25.31
N PRO A 584 28.40 19.88 25.78
CA PRO A 584 29.39 19.49 26.76
C PRO A 584 28.69 19.08 28.06
N ARG A 585 28.89 17.83 28.46
CA ARG A 585 28.46 17.32 29.75
C ARG A 585 29.35 17.94 30.80
N GLU A 586 28.76 18.62 31.78
CA GLU A 586 29.49 18.94 32.99
C GLU A 586 29.92 17.60 33.63
N ALA A 587 31.18 17.24 33.43
CA ALA A 587 31.82 16.16 34.16
C ALA A 587 31.67 16.49 35.65
N GLY A 588 31.05 15.59 36.40
CA GLY A 588 30.61 15.82 37.78
C GLY A 588 31.62 16.60 38.63
N LEU A 589 31.22 17.79 39.04
CA LEU A 589 31.74 18.47 40.23
C LEU A 589 30.89 18.02 41.43
N ASP A 590 30.95 16.73 41.73
CA ASP A 590 30.68 16.19 43.07
C ASP A 590 32.03 15.79 43.68
N ALA A 591 32.80 16.80 44.09
CA ALA A 591 33.90 16.64 45.02
C ALA A 591 34.00 17.93 45.87
N ASP A 592 33.96 17.74 47.19
CA ASP A 592 34.13 18.73 48.26
C ASP A 592 32.90 19.55 48.71
N LEU A 593 31.97 18.86 49.36
CA LEU A 593 31.35 19.41 50.57
C LEU A 593 32.27 19.09 51.77
N PRO A 594 32.85 20.09 52.47
CA PRO A 594 33.67 19.82 53.62
C PRO A 594 32.81 19.31 54.79
N ASN A 595 33.09 18.08 55.20
CA ASN A 595 32.72 17.55 56.50
C ASN A 595 33.21 18.48 57.62
N GLY A 596 32.29 18.91 58.48
CA GLY A 596 32.58 19.18 59.88
C GLY A 596 32.69 20.65 60.29
N ALA A 597 31.66 21.13 60.98
CA ALA A 597 31.85 21.95 62.18
C ALA A 597 30.70 21.67 63.16
N VAL A 598 31.02 20.88 64.17
CA VAL A 598 30.32 20.82 65.45
C VAL A 598 30.58 22.13 66.18
N LEU A 599 29.53 22.90 66.45
CA LEU A 599 29.14 23.44 67.78
C LEU A 599 27.86 24.27 67.65
#